data_AF-A0A225MDB0-F1
#
_entry.id   AF-A0A225MDB0-F1
#
_cell.length_a   1.000
_cell.length_b   1.000
_cell.length_c   1.000
_cell.angle_alpha   90.00
_cell.angle_beta   90.00
_cell.angle_gamma   90.00
#
_symmetry.space_group_name_H-M   'P 1'
#
loop_
_entity.id
_entity.type
_entity.pdbx_description
1 polymer ?
#
loop_
_entity_poly.entity_id
_entity_poly.type
_entity_poly.pdbx_seq_one_letter_code
_entity_poly.pdbx_strand_id
1 'polypeptide(L)'
;MSQGGKTAVGAGAGAALGAGLGALIGNSSSAALIGAGVGAVAGGIVGYNWAGVKKEVQQSGAQKLGIDVTEMPDGTLKVNIPSNVSFDTGKYVLKPALLPVLDSVAHALSEHPELRAKSVGYTDSTGSASLNQTLSVNRARAVTDYLSQRGVAPTRLALEGRGSANPIGDNNTTAGRALNRRVELYLYAVKQ
;
A
#
# COMPACT_ATOMS: atom_id res chain seq x y z
N MET A 1 -11.93 -52.76 -4.41
CA MET A 1 -10.51 -52.86 -4.81
C MET A 1 -10.16 -51.55 -5.52
N SER A 2 -9.57 -50.58 -4.81
CA SER A 2 -8.14 -50.15 -4.88
C SER A 2 -7.83 -49.41 -6.20
N GLN A 3 -7.30 -48.18 -6.29
CA GLN A 3 -6.30 -47.39 -5.55
C GLN A 3 -6.65 -45.88 -5.73
N GLY A 4 -6.27 -44.89 -4.91
CA GLY A 4 -5.01 -44.63 -4.21
C GLY A 4 -4.12 -43.67 -5.04
N GLY A 5 -4.10 -42.38 -4.70
CA GLY A 5 -3.21 -41.39 -5.34
C GLY A 5 -3.18 -40.05 -4.60
N LYS A 6 -2.22 -39.91 -3.68
CA LYS A 6 -1.86 -38.64 -3.03
C LYS A 6 -1.07 -37.80 -4.03
N THR A 7 -1.42 -36.52 -4.19
CA THR A 7 -0.52 -35.54 -4.80
C THR A 7 -0.16 -34.51 -3.74
N ALA A 8 0.95 -34.79 -3.06
CA ALA A 8 1.74 -33.82 -2.34
C ALA A 8 2.83 -33.28 -3.29
N VAL A 9 3.35 -32.09 -2.94
CA VAL A 9 4.59 -31.44 -3.46
C VAL A 9 4.34 -30.57 -4.71
N GLY A 10 4.75 -29.29 -4.77
CA GLY A 10 5.82 -28.64 -4.01
C GLY A 10 5.62 -27.15 -3.74
N ALA A 11 5.82 -26.79 -2.47
CA ALA A 11 6.27 -25.46 -2.08
C ALA A 11 7.76 -25.35 -2.46
N GLY A 12 8.05 -24.62 -3.53
CA GLY A 12 9.41 -24.25 -3.92
C GLY A 12 9.88 -23.07 -3.09
N ALA A 13 10.95 -23.27 -2.33
CA ALA A 13 11.56 -22.31 -1.43
C ALA A 13 12.14 -21.10 -2.17
N GLY A 14 11.79 -19.90 -1.68
CA GLY A 14 12.31 -18.60 -2.13
C GLY A 14 11.96 -17.51 -1.13
N ALA A 15 12.19 -17.76 0.16
CA ALA A 15 11.97 -16.79 1.22
C ALA A 15 13.18 -15.85 1.33
N ALA A 16 13.01 -14.61 0.86
CA ALA A 16 13.86 -13.50 1.25
C ALA A 16 12.98 -12.44 1.93
N LEU A 17 12.75 -12.68 3.23
CA LEU A 17 12.41 -11.73 4.30
C LEU A 17 11.60 -10.48 3.91
N GLY A 18 10.28 -10.58 4.11
CA GLY A 18 9.34 -9.47 4.00
C GLY A 18 7.85 -9.83 4.16
N ALA A 19 7.51 -11.09 4.43
CA ALA A 19 6.14 -11.54 4.66
C ALA A 19 5.75 -11.40 6.14
N GLY A 20 5.43 -10.18 6.56
CA GLY A 20 4.69 -9.93 7.80
C GLY A 20 3.28 -9.52 7.45
N LEU A 21 2.33 -10.45 7.64
CA LEU A 21 0.87 -10.33 7.79
C LEU A 21 0.09 -11.35 6.91
N GLY A 22 -0.43 -12.39 7.57
CA GLY A 22 -1.73 -12.97 7.22
C GLY A 22 -1.77 -14.13 6.22
N ALA A 23 -1.11 -15.25 6.49
CA ALA A 23 -1.44 -16.54 5.88
C ALA A 23 -2.07 -17.49 6.91
N LEU A 24 -3.14 -17.05 7.59
CA LEU A 24 -4.02 -17.90 8.39
C LEU A 24 -5.42 -17.26 8.43
N ILE A 25 -6.19 -17.36 7.35
CA ILE A 25 -7.65 -17.15 7.42
C ILE A 25 -8.31 -18.41 6.90
N GLY A 26 -9.08 -19.02 7.80
CA GLY A 26 -9.70 -20.31 7.66
C GLY A 26 -10.72 -20.40 6.54
N ASN A 27 -10.94 -21.64 6.15
CA ASN A 27 -11.98 -22.18 5.30
C ASN A 27 -13.34 -21.47 5.44
N SER A 28 -13.67 -20.53 4.53
CA SER A 28 -15.03 -20.21 4.06
C SER A 28 -15.00 -19.08 3.00
N SER A 29 -15.18 -19.49 1.74
CA SER A 29 -15.89 -18.82 0.65
C SER A 29 -15.70 -17.30 0.41
N SER A 30 -15.05 -16.99 -0.71
CA SER A 30 -15.19 -15.74 -1.51
C SER A 30 -14.57 -14.46 -0.96
N ALA A 31 -13.24 -14.42 -0.75
CA ALA A 31 -12.50 -13.16 -0.66
C ALA A 31 -11.00 -13.26 -1.03
N ALA A 32 -10.62 -14.27 -1.81
CA ALA A 32 -9.22 -14.48 -2.21
C ALA A 32 -9.19 -15.01 -3.63
N LEU A 33 -9.06 -14.11 -4.63
CA LEU A 33 -8.49 -14.39 -5.98
C LEU A 33 -8.65 -13.21 -6.95
N ILE A 34 -8.36 -11.97 -6.52
CA ILE A 34 -8.01 -10.91 -7.48
C ILE A 34 -6.57 -10.50 -7.23
N GLY A 35 -5.68 -11.12 -8.01
CA GLY A 35 -4.32 -10.64 -8.27
C GLY A 35 -3.32 -10.73 -7.13
N ALA A 36 -2.31 -11.58 -7.30
CA ALA A 36 -1.05 -11.48 -6.57
C ALA A 36 -0.36 -10.15 -6.95
N GLY A 37 -0.76 -9.05 -6.32
CA GLY A 37 -0.25 -7.73 -6.63
C GLY A 37 -0.86 -6.66 -5.74
N VAL A 38 -0.20 -6.37 -4.61
CA VAL A 38 -0.34 -5.21 -3.71
C VAL A 38 -1.71 -5.04 -3.01
N GLY A 39 -2.83 -5.25 -3.70
CA GLY A 39 -4.21 -5.00 -3.26
C GLY A 39 -5.02 -6.21 -2.77
N ALA A 40 -4.40 -7.39 -2.69
CA ALA A 40 -4.98 -8.53 -1.97
C ALA A 40 -4.99 -8.24 -0.46
N VAL A 41 -5.94 -7.42 -0.02
CA VAL A 41 -6.17 -7.16 1.37
C VAL A 41 -7.13 -8.21 1.90
N ALA A 42 -6.57 -9.22 2.57
CA ALA A 42 -7.36 -10.26 3.21
C ALA A 42 -8.40 -9.62 4.17
N GLY A 43 -9.68 -9.89 3.93
CA GLY A 43 -10.80 -9.37 4.73
C GLY A 43 -11.43 -8.06 4.24
N GLY A 44 -11.01 -7.54 3.08
CA GLY A 44 -11.61 -6.37 2.44
C GLY A 44 -13.03 -6.60 1.92
N ILE A 45 -13.92 -5.61 2.08
CA ILE A 45 -15.25 -5.57 1.45
C ILE A 45 -15.13 -4.92 0.07
N VAL A 46 -15.63 -5.60 -0.97
CA VAL A 46 -15.80 -5.01 -2.32
C VAL A 46 -17.09 -4.19 -2.35
N GLY A 47 -17.04 -2.96 -2.89
CA GLY A 47 -18.22 -2.09 -3.05
C GLY A 47 -18.46 -1.06 -1.95
N TYR A 48 -17.43 -0.71 -1.17
CA TYR A 48 -17.50 0.41 -0.22
C TYR A 48 -17.76 1.75 -0.93
N ASN A 49 -18.58 2.62 -0.35
CA ASN A 49 -18.85 3.94 -0.94
C ASN A 49 -17.71 4.93 -0.65
N TRP A 50 -16.79 5.05 -1.60
CA TRP A 50 -15.63 5.94 -1.50
C TRP A 50 -15.92 7.43 -1.77
N ALA A 51 -17.15 7.84 -2.04
CA ALA A 51 -17.44 9.21 -2.49
C ALA A 51 -17.00 10.28 -1.48
N GLY A 52 -17.27 10.07 -0.18
CA GLY A 52 -16.87 10.99 0.89
C GLY A 52 -15.35 11.08 1.02
N VAL A 53 -14.70 9.93 1.19
CA VAL A 53 -13.23 9.82 1.31
C VAL A 53 -12.51 10.42 0.10
N LYS A 54 -12.96 10.13 -1.13
CA LYS A 54 -12.38 10.70 -2.36
C LYS A 54 -12.45 12.23 -2.34
N LYS A 55 -13.59 12.78 -1.94
CA LYS A 55 -13.80 14.23 -1.87
C LYS A 55 -12.86 14.88 -0.84
N GLU A 56 -12.77 14.32 0.36
CA GLU A 56 -11.89 14.84 1.42
C GLU A 56 -10.42 14.84 1.00
N VAL A 57 -9.93 13.71 0.47
CA VAL A 57 -8.54 13.60 0.02
C VAL A 57 -8.26 14.55 -1.15
N GLN A 58 -9.20 14.73 -2.09
CA GLN A 58 -9.02 15.70 -3.18
C GLN A 58 -8.99 17.15 -2.68
N GLN A 59 -9.83 17.49 -1.70
CA GLN A 59 -9.91 18.83 -1.11
C GLN A 59 -8.67 19.21 -0.30
N SER A 60 -7.90 18.24 0.18
CA SER A 60 -6.62 18.49 0.88
C SER A 60 -5.52 19.11 0.01
N GLY A 61 -5.75 19.22 -1.30
CA GLY A 61 -4.75 19.69 -2.27
C GLY A 61 -3.97 18.55 -2.94
N ALA A 62 -4.36 17.29 -2.73
CA ALA A 62 -3.74 16.11 -3.34
C ALA A 62 -3.50 16.28 -4.85
N GLN A 63 -4.49 16.75 -5.61
CA GLN A 63 -4.36 16.96 -7.06
C GLN A 63 -3.27 17.97 -7.42
N LYS A 64 -3.10 19.04 -6.63
CA LYS A 64 -2.05 20.06 -6.86
C LYS A 64 -0.64 19.49 -6.64
N LEU A 65 -0.53 18.41 -5.87
CA LEU A 65 0.70 17.69 -5.59
C LEU A 65 0.93 16.52 -6.56
N GLY A 66 0.06 16.33 -7.55
CA GLY A 66 0.12 15.17 -8.45
C GLY A 66 -0.19 13.85 -7.76
N ILE A 67 -0.98 13.88 -6.68
CA ILE A 67 -1.44 12.68 -5.98
C ILE A 67 -2.75 12.24 -6.62
N ASP A 68 -2.74 11.04 -7.18
CA ASP A 68 -3.90 10.43 -7.79
C ASP A 68 -4.67 9.57 -6.78
N VAL A 69 -5.99 9.70 -6.78
CA VAL A 69 -6.89 8.91 -5.93
C VAL A 69 -7.76 8.06 -6.85
N THR A 70 -7.49 6.76 -6.89
CA THR A 70 -8.13 5.82 -7.84
C THR A 70 -8.74 4.65 -7.09
N GLU A 71 -9.97 4.31 -7.44
CA GLU A 71 -10.61 3.08 -6.98
C GLU A 71 -10.11 1.91 -7.79
N MET A 72 -9.60 0.89 -7.11
CA MET A 72 -9.00 -0.28 -7.72
C MET A 72 -10.08 -1.35 -7.99
N PRO A 73 -9.87 -2.27 -8.94
CA PRO A 73 -10.83 -3.34 -9.24
C PRO A 73 -11.16 -4.27 -8.08
N ASP A 74 -10.27 -4.34 -7.08
CA ASP A 74 -10.45 -5.12 -5.85
C ASP A 74 -11.29 -4.38 -4.77
N GLY A 75 -11.81 -3.18 -5.09
CA GLY A 75 -12.62 -2.36 -4.20
C GLY A 75 -11.82 -1.47 -3.25
N THR A 76 -10.48 -1.52 -3.28
CA THR A 76 -9.64 -0.63 -2.47
C THR A 76 -9.55 0.76 -3.09
N LEU A 77 -9.34 1.79 -2.24
CA LEU A 77 -9.00 3.13 -2.71
C LEU A 77 -7.49 3.32 -2.65
N LYS A 78 -6.84 3.48 -3.80
CA LYS A 78 -5.42 3.77 -3.92
C LYS A 78 -5.18 5.27 -3.99
N VAL A 79 -4.42 5.79 -3.02
CA VAL A 79 -3.84 7.14 -3.03
C VAL A 79 -2.37 6.99 -3.45
N ASN A 80 -2.07 7.35 -4.69
CA ASN A 80 -0.73 7.27 -5.26
C ASN A 80 0.04 8.56 -4.94
N ILE A 81 1.08 8.46 -4.11
CA ILE A 81 1.84 9.59 -3.59
C ILE A 81 3.25 9.61 -4.22
N PRO A 82 3.53 10.50 -5.18
CA PRO A 82 4.85 10.61 -5.79
C PRO A 82 5.95 10.96 -4.79
N SER A 83 7.17 10.43 -4.98
CA SER A 83 8.28 10.67 -4.04
C SER A 83 8.71 12.13 -3.96
N ASN A 84 8.59 12.92 -5.04
CA ASN A 84 9.04 14.31 -5.06
C ASN A 84 8.26 15.22 -4.09
N VAL A 85 6.98 14.91 -3.86
CA VAL A 85 6.11 15.63 -2.92
C VAL A 85 6.11 15.03 -1.52
N SER A 86 6.60 13.80 -1.37
CA SER A 86 6.59 13.08 -0.09
C SER A 86 7.94 13.07 0.62
N PHE A 87 9.07 12.95 -0.10
CA PHE A 87 10.41 12.79 0.47
C PHE A 87 11.49 13.51 -0.34
N ASP A 88 12.61 13.85 0.28
CA ASP A 88 13.84 14.17 -0.47
C ASP A 88 14.52 12.88 -0.99
N THR A 89 15.41 13.03 -1.97
CA THR A 89 16.23 11.93 -2.50
C THR A 89 17.01 11.23 -1.38
N GLY A 90 16.91 9.90 -1.31
CA GLY A 90 17.58 9.08 -0.29
C GLY A 90 17.03 9.25 1.13
N LYS A 91 16.02 10.09 1.34
CA LYS A 91 15.39 10.30 2.65
C LYS A 91 14.04 9.61 2.76
N TYR A 92 13.60 9.47 4.01
CA TYR A 92 12.29 8.95 4.42
C TYR A 92 11.58 9.89 5.42
N VAL A 93 12.03 11.15 5.52
CA VAL A 93 11.33 12.19 6.30
C VAL A 93 10.24 12.81 5.43
N LEU A 94 9.01 12.81 5.94
CA LEU A 94 7.86 13.37 5.24
C LEU A 94 8.02 14.87 5.01
N LYS A 95 7.68 15.33 3.82
CA LYS A 95 7.65 16.75 3.49
C LYS A 95 6.40 17.44 4.08
N PRO A 96 6.52 18.69 4.58
CA PRO A 96 5.38 19.46 5.08
C PRO A 96 4.21 19.57 4.10
N ALA A 97 4.50 19.64 2.80
CA ALA A 97 3.47 19.75 1.76
C ALA A 97 2.52 18.53 1.70
N LEU A 98 2.98 17.34 2.10
CA LEU A 98 2.18 16.13 2.10
C LEU A 98 1.27 16.03 3.34
N LEU A 99 1.60 16.73 4.43
CA LEU A 99 0.93 16.56 5.72
C LEU A 99 -0.59 16.82 5.65
N PRO A 100 -1.10 17.88 4.97
CA PRO A 100 -2.55 18.09 4.85
C PRO A 100 -3.28 16.93 4.17
N VAL A 101 -2.63 16.24 3.22
CA VAL A 101 -3.21 15.07 2.56
C VAL A 101 -3.29 13.90 3.53
N LEU A 102 -2.23 13.64 4.29
CA LEU A 102 -2.25 12.59 5.31
C LEU A 102 -3.21 12.90 6.46
N ASP A 103 -3.39 14.18 6.80
CA ASP A 103 -4.40 14.64 7.77
C ASP A 103 -5.81 14.31 7.27
N SER A 104 -6.11 14.55 5.98
CA SER A 104 -7.42 14.18 5.40
C SER A 104 -7.64 12.66 5.39
N VAL A 105 -6.59 11.86 5.17
CA VAL A 105 -6.69 10.40 5.26
C VAL A 105 -6.90 9.94 6.70
N ALA A 106 -6.19 10.53 7.66
CA ALA A 106 -6.36 10.23 9.08
C ALA A 106 -7.78 10.59 9.55
N HIS A 107 -8.32 11.73 9.11
CA HIS A 107 -9.70 12.13 9.35
C HIS A 107 -10.69 11.09 8.80
N ALA A 108 -10.56 10.70 7.52
CA ALA A 108 -11.40 9.67 6.94
C ALA A 108 -11.32 8.32 7.68
N LEU A 109 -10.14 7.93 8.16
CA LEU A 109 -9.97 6.73 8.99
C LEU A 109 -10.61 6.89 10.38
N SER A 110 -10.69 8.10 10.92
CA SER A 110 -11.38 8.37 12.19
C SER A 110 -12.90 8.27 12.05
N GLU A 111 -13.46 8.87 10.99
CA GLU A 111 -14.90 8.88 10.72
C GLU A 111 -15.45 7.49 10.33
N HIS A 112 -14.59 6.63 9.77
CA HIS A 112 -14.97 5.31 9.29
C HIS A 112 -14.16 4.21 9.99
N PRO A 113 -14.58 3.73 11.18
CA PRO A 113 -13.83 2.77 11.99
C PRO A 113 -13.62 1.41 11.32
N GLU A 114 -14.47 1.04 10.37
CA GLU A 114 -14.35 -0.14 9.51
C GLU A 114 -13.20 -0.05 8.49
N LEU A 115 -12.70 1.16 8.19
CA LEU A 115 -11.60 1.33 7.27
C LEU A 115 -10.27 0.95 7.90
N ARG A 116 -9.35 0.49 7.07
CA ARG A 116 -7.95 0.27 7.41
C ARG A 116 -7.08 0.81 6.28
N ALA A 117 -5.80 0.99 6.56
CA ALA A 117 -4.85 1.52 5.60
C ALA A 117 -3.62 0.61 5.47
N LYS A 118 -3.12 0.47 4.24
CA LYS A 118 -1.85 -0.18 3.94
C LYS A 118 -0.96 0.76 3.14
N SER A 119 0.21 1.10 3.67
CA SER A 119 1.22 1.92 3.01
C SER A 119 2.24 1.03 2.30
N VAL A 120 2.47 1.26 1.01
CA VAL A 120 3.41 0.46 0.20
C VAL A 120 4.45 1.37 -0.43
N GLY A 121 5.71 1.19 -0.05
CA GLY A 121 6.82 1.98 -0.56
C GLY A 121 7.47 1.36 -1.79
N TYR A 122 7.87 2.21 -2.73
CA TYR A 122 8.63 1.84 -3.92
C TYR A 122 9.81 2.79 -4.16
N THR A 123 10.82 2.28 -4.85
CA THR A 123 11.98 3.02 -5.33
C THR A 123 12.10 2.84 -6.85
N ASP A 124 12.98 3.61 -7.47
CA ASP A 124 13.51 3.25 -8.79
C ASP A 124 14.58 2.15 -8.66
N SER A 125 15.11 1.68 -9.79
CA SER A 125 16.11 0.61 -9.83
C SER A 125 17.56 1.06 -9.58
N THR A 126 17.81 2.31 -9.21
CA THR A 126 19.17 2.81 -8.92
C THR A 126 19.66 2.28 -7.58
N GLY A 127 20.94 1.92 -7.48
CA GLY A 127 21.54 1.40 -6.24
C GLY A 127 21.28 -0.09 -6.00
N SER A 128 21.60 -0.57 -4.80
CA SER A 128 21.48 -2.00 -4.48
C SER A 128 20.04 -2.37 -4.10
N ALA A 129 19.64 -3.61 -4.40
CA ALA A 129 18.31 -4.12 -4.06
C ALA A 129 18.03 -4.04 -2.54
N SER A 130 19.03 -4.33 -1.70
CA SER A 130 18.90 -4.26 -0.23
C SER A 130 18.67 -2.82 0.27
N LEU A 131 19.39 -1.84 -0.32
CA LEU A 131 19.19 -0.42 0.00
C LEU A 131 17.80 0.04 -0.41
N ASN A 132 17.38 -0.32 -1.62
CA ASN A 132 16.05 0.01 -2.13
C ASN A 132 14.93 -0.61 -1.29
N GLN A 133 15.10 -1.86 -0.87
CA GLN A 133 14.17 -2.52 0.04
C GLN A 133 14.07 -1.76 1.36
N THR A 134 15.19 -1.46 2.01
CA THR A 134 15.23 -0.71 3.27
C THR A 134 14.58 0.67 3.13
N LEU A 135 14.92 1.41 2.08
CA LEU A 135 14.38 2.74 1.81
C LEU A 135 12.87 2.70 1.60
N SER A 136 12.39 1.72 0.83
CA SER A 136 10.96 1.54 0.57
C SER A 136 10.16 1.24 1.85
N VAL A 137 10.69 0.37 2.73
CA VAL A 137 10.08 0.06 4.03
C VAL A 137 10.03 1.29 4.93
N ASN A 138 11.12 2.05 5.01
CA ASN A 138 11.19 3.24 5.86
C ASN A 138 10.23 4.34 5.40
N ARG A 139 10.08 4.53 4.08
CA ARG A 139 9.09 5.48 3.53
C ARG A 139 7.66 5.04 3.81
N ALA A 140 7.36 3.75 3.64
CA ALA A 140 6.04 3.21 3.98
C ALA A 140 5.72 3.41 5.47
N ARG A 141 6.72 3.14 6.33
CA ARG A 141 6.64 3.33 7.78
C ARG A 141 6.42 4.79 8.17
N ALA A 142 7.14 5.73 7.56
CA ALA A 142 6.97 7.15 7.87
C ALA A 142 5.51 7.61 7.67
N VAL A 143 4.83 7.10 6.64
CA VAL A 143 3.40 7.36 6.41
C VAL A 143 2.54 6.75 7.51
N THR A 144 2.73 5.48 7.88
CA THR A 144 1.93 4.85 8.94
C THR A 144 2.17 5.47 10.31
N ASP A 145 3.41 5.83 10.63
CA ASP A 145 3.78 6.48 11.89
C ASP A 145 3.08 7.83 12.00
N TYR A 146 3.03 8.59 10.89
CA TYR A 146 2.30 9.85 10.85
C TYR A 146 0.80 9.67 11.06
N LEU A 147 0.16 8.71 10.37
CA LEU A 147 -1.26 8.41 10.57
C LEU A 147 -1.55 7.98 12.01
N SER A 148 -0.65 7.22 12.64
CA SER A 148 -0.77 6.83 14.03
C SER A 148 -0.67 8.02 14.99
N GLN A 149 0.24 8.96 14.73
CA GLN A 149 0.35 10.22 15.48
C GLN A 149 -0.91 11.09 15.37
N ARG A 150 -1.68 10.93 14.29
CA ARG A 150 -3.00 11.57 14.11
C ARG A 150 -4.17 10.80 14.72
N GLY A 151 -3.90 9.74 15.48
CA GLY A 151 -4.90 9.00 16.25
C GLY A 151 -5.43 7.73 15.59
N VAL A 152 -4.92 7.34 14.43
CA VAL A 152 -5.30 6.05 13.82
C VAL A 152 -4.65 4.90 14.59
N ALA A 153 -5.45 3.94 15.05
CA ALA A 153 -4.94 2.78 15.80
C ALA A 153 -3.91 1.97 14.96
N PRO A 154 -2.74 1.61 15.49
CA PRO A 154 -1.72 0.84 14.76
C PRO A 154 -2.24 -0.49 14.20
N THR A 155 -3.23 -1.12 14.86
CA THR A 155 -3.88 -2.37 14.40
C THR A 155 -4.68 -2.20 13.10
N ARG A 156 -4.99 -0.96 12.71
CA ARG A 156 -5.67 -0.59 11.45
C ARG A 156 -4.68 -0.17 10.36
N LEU A 157 -3.38 -0.19 10.66
CA LEU A 157 -2.31 0.24 9.76
C LEU A 157 -1.41 -0.94 9.42
N ALA A 158 -1.14 -1.11 8.12
CA ALA A 158 -0.17 -2.05 7.60
C ALA A 158 0.87 -1.30 6.76
N LEU A 159 2.08 -1.84 6.67
CA LEU A 159 3.13 -1.30 5.81
C LEU A 159 3.83 -2.42 5.05
N GLU A 160 4.31 -2.11 3.85
CA GLU A 160 5.12 -3.00 3.03
C GLU A 160 6.15 -2.19 2.24
N GLY A 161 7.38 -2.68 2.12
CA GLY A 161 8.36 -2.13 1.19
C GLY A 161 8.55 -3.10 0.03
N ARG A 162 8.59 -2.59 -1.20
CA ARG A 162 8.76 -3.40 -2.41
C ARG A 162 10.03 -3.08 -3.20
N GLY A 163 10.89 -2.20 -2.67
CA GLY A 163 12.08 -1.73 -3.38
C GLY A 163 11.72 -1.27 -4.80
N SER A 164 12.46 -1.76 -5.79
CA SER A 164 12.25 -1.43 -7.21
C SER A 164 11.26 -2.36 -7.95
N ALA A 165 10.57 -3.25 -7.24
CA ALA A 165 9.60 -4.16 -7.85
C ALA A 165 8.32 -3.43 -8.31
N ASN A 166 7.63 -3.99 -9.30
CA ASN A 166 6.41 -3.42 -9.89
C ASN A 166 6.60 -1.97 -10.37
N PRO A 167 7.54 -1.72 -11.31
CA PRO A 167 7.71 -0.41 -11.90
C PRO A 167 6.46 -0.01 -12.69
N ILE A 168 6.08 1.26 -12.59
CA ILE A 168 4.98 1.88 -13.34
C ILE A 168 5.51 2.82 -14.44
N GLY A 169 6.82 3.01 -14.51
CA GLY A 169 7.52 3.75 -15.56
C GLY A 169 8.85 3.08 -15.93
N ASP A 170 9.39 3.46 -17.08
CA ASP A 170 10.67 2.93 -17.56
C ASP A 170 11.85 3.41 -16.69
N ASN A 171 12.51 2.48 -16.00
CA ASN A 171 13.68 2.77 -15.16
C ASN A 171 14.89 3.27 -15.95
N ASN A 172 14.92 3.10 -17.27
CA ASN A 172 15.99 3.64 -18.11
C ASN A 172 15.87 5.15 -18.31
N THR A 173 14.68 5.73 -18.12
CA THR A 173 14.44 7.17 -18.29
C THR A 173 14.36 7.91 -16.95
N THR A 174 14.80 9.16 -16.91
CA THR A 174 14.67 10.00 -15.70
C THR A 174 13.21 10.20 -15.30
N ALA A 175 12.31 10.35 -16.28
CA ALA A 175 10.88 10.49 -16.05
C ALA A 175 10.27 9.20 -15.47
N GLY A 176 10.57 8.03 -16.05
CA GLY A 176 10.06 6.76 -15.55
C GLY A 176 10.59 6.39 -14.18
N ARG A 177 11.87 6.68 -13.87
CA ARG A 177 12.39 6.57 -12.49
C ARG A 177 11.63 7.48 -11.52
N ALA A 178 11.25 8.68 -11.93
CA ALA A 178 10.47 9.59 -11.09
C ALA A 178 9.08 9.02 -10.76
N LEU A 179 8.43 8.35 -11.72
CA LEU A 179 7.16 7.65 -11.49
C LEU A 179 7.33 6.45 -10.53
N ASN A 180 8.42 5.69 -10.66
CA ASN A 180 8.67 4.51 -9.82
C ASN A 180 8.92 4.85 -8.36
N ARG A 181 9.56 5.99 -8.08
CA ARG A 181 9.73 6.51 -6.72
C ARG A 181 8.39 7.03 -6.20
N ARG A 182 7.66 6.21 -5.44
CA ARG A 182 6.34 6.56 -4.89
C ARG A 182 6.04 5.80 -3.60
N VAL A 183 5.03 6.26 -2.89
CA VAL A 183 4.33 5.48 -1.87
C VAL A 183 2.87 5.36 -2.30
N GLU A 184 2.34 4.15 -2.29
CA GLU A 184 0.93 3.88 -2.55
C GLU A 184 0.25 3.62 -1.21
N LEU A 185 -0.76 4.41 -0.88
CA LEU A 185 -1.57 4.21 0.32
C LEU A 185 -2.92 3.63 -0.10
N TYR A 186 -3.21 2.42 0.36
CA TYR A 186 -4.45 1.71 0.07
C TYR A 186 -5.38 1.78 1.26
N LEU A 187 -6.59 2.29 1.05
CA LEU A 187 -7.68 2.22 2.02
C LEU A 187 -8.61 1.07 1.64
N TYR A 188 -9.06 0.32 2.64
CA TYR A 188 -9.96 -0.81 2.45
C TYR A 188 -10.90 -0.95 3.66
N ALA A 189 -12.15 -1.29 3.39
CA ALA A 189 -13.13 -1.57 4.44
C ALA A 189 -13.03 -3.02 4.88
N VAL A 190 -13.08 -3.32 6.17
CA VAL A 190 -13.21 -4.69 6.69
C VAL A 190 -14.59 -4.89 7.31
N LYS A 191 -15.10 -6.12 7.26
CA LYS A 191 -16.30 -6.47 8.02
C LYS A 191 -15.94 -6.47 9.52
N GLN A 192 -16.69 -5.71 10.32
CA GLN A 192 -16.55 -5.72 11.79
C GLN A 192 -17.07 -7.02 12.39
#